data_AF-A0A3A8E5S5-F1
#
_entry.id   AF-A0A3A8E5S5-F1
#
_cell.length_a   1.000
_cell.length_b   1.000
_cell.length_c   1.000
_cell.angle_alpha   90.00
_cell.angle_beta   90.00
_cell.angle_gamma   90.00
#
_symmetry.space_group_name_H-M   'P 1'
#
loop_
_entity.id
_entity.type
_entity.pdbx_description
1 polymer ?
#
loop_
_entity_poly.entity_id
_entity_poly.type
_entity_poly.pdbx_seq_one_letter_code
_entity_poly.pdbx_strand_id
1 'polypeptide(L)'
;MSKSIGFYCPHCGIRMHVSSRKKPSPLLHELIVSCRNDQCLASFAASLEMVRPIQNSINPDPAIVTGLPLHKRQWEVELEHHLASIETQLEINEAQKVYIEGFISALFHSSTIDLTRATIYRQRLKQIKLL
;
A
#
# COMPACT_ATOMS: atom_id res chain seq x y z
N MET A 1 25.18 -5.94 14.44
CA MET A 1 24.35 -5.57 15.61
C MET A 1 22.94 -5.28 15.11
N SER A 2 21.94 -6.11 15.42
CA SER A 2 20.54 -5.86 15.01
C SER A 2 19.93 -4.78 15.89
N LYS A 3 19.28 -3.79 15.29
CA LYS A 3 18.50 -2.79 16.04
C LYS A 3 17.19 -3.44 16.48
N SER A 4 16.91 -3.48 17.77
CA SER A 4 15.63 -3.98 18.30
C SER A 4 14.58 -2.87 18.29
N ILE A 5 13.37 -3.19 17.82
CA ILE A 5 12.20 -2.31 17.94
C ILE A 5 11.95 -2.03 19.43
N GLY A 6 11.73 -0.75 19.74
CA GLY A 6 11.53 -0.26 21.11
C GLY A 6 10.25 0.53 21.22
N PHE A 7 9.43 0.17 22.19
CA PHE A 7 8.30 0.97 22.61
C PHE A 7 8.74 1.82 23.79
N TYR A 8 8.32 3.07 23.84
CA TYR A 8 8.63 4.00 24.92
C TYR A 8 7.34 4.36 25.64
N CYS A 9 7.38 4.31 26.97
CA CYS A 9 6.21 4.61 27.77
C CYS A 9 5.85 6.10 27.61
N PRO A 10 4.59 6.45 27.28
CA PRO A 10 4.19 7.84 27.11
C PRO A 10 4.19 8.63 28.43
N HIS A 11 4.19 7.96 29.58
CA HIS A 11 4.16 8.62 30.89
C HIS A 11 5.56 8.99 31.42
N CYS A 12 6.55 8.12 31.23
CA CYS A 12 7.89 8.30 31.83
C CYS A 12 9.05 8.23 30.82
N GLY A 13 8.78 7.98 29.54
CA GLY A 13 9.79 7.90 28.49
C GLY A 13 10.71 6.67 28.59
N ILE A 14 10.52 5.79 29.57
CA ILE A 14 11.34 4.58 29.73
C ILE A 14 10.96 3.56 28.66
N ARG A 15 11.97 2.87 28.12
CA ARG A 15 11.77 1.79 27.15
C ARG A 15 10.97 0.65 27.79
N MET A 16 9.82 0.37 27.22
CA MET A 16 8.95 -0.73 27.62
C MET A 16 9.50 -2.07 27.14
N HIS A 17 9.13 -3.14 27.84
CA HIS A 17 9.47 -4.50 27.45
C HIS A 17 8.25 -5.22 26.88
N VAL A 18 8.46 -6.07 25.88
CA VAL A 18 7.40 -6.93 25.33
C VAL A 18 7.19 -8.09 26.31
N SER A 19 5.99 -8.19 26.89
CA SER A 19 5.62 -9.25 27.83
C SER A 19 4.88 -10.40 27.15
N SER A 20 4.16 -10.13 26.06
CA SER A 20 3.47 -11.15 25.27
C SER A 20 3.44 -10.80 23.79
N ARG A 21 3.33 -11.83 22.94
CA ARG A 21 3.22 -11.70 21.49
C ARG A 21 2.20 -12.71 20.96
N LYS A 22 1.28 -12.25 20.14
CA LYS A 22 0.38 -13.05 19.31
C LYS A 22 0.60 -12.71 17.84
N LYS A 23 0.38 -13.67 16.95
CA LYS A 23 0.51 -13.51 15.50
C LYS A 23 -0.83 -13.87 14.83
N PRO A 24 -1.81 -12.96 14.85
CA PRO A 24 -3.13 -13.22 14.27
C PRO A 24 -3.09 -13.40 12.74
N SER A 25 -2.13 -12.79 12.04
CA SER A 25 -1.95 -12.99 10.59
C SER A 25 -0.46 -13.00 10.22
N PRO A 26 -0.10 -13.44 9.00
CA PRO A 26 1.27 -13.36 8.51
C PRO A 26 1.87 -11.94 8.54
N LEU A 27 1.03 -10.90 8.40
CA LEU A 27 1.44 -9.50 8.32
C LEU A 27 1.31 -8.72 9.63
N LEU A 28 0.52 -9.22 10.58
CA LEU A 28 0.21 -8.54 11.83
C LEU A 28 0.72 -9.32 13.04
N HIS A 29 1.43 -8.61 13.91
CA HIS A 29 1.76 -9.06 15.25
C HIS A 29 1.09 -8.16 16.27
N GLU A 30 0.41 -8.76 17.24
CA GLU A 30 -0.08 -8.06 18.42
C GLU A 30 0.86 -8.33 19.58
N LEU A 31 1.27 -7.27 20.26
CA LEU A 31 2.21 -7.30 21.37
C LEU A 31 1.54 -6.71 22.60
N ILE A 32 1.86 -7.25 23.76
CA ILE A 32 1.64 -6.56 25.03
C ILE A 32 2.99 -6.00 25.45
N VAL A 33 3.04 -4.69 25.68
CA VAL A 33 4.23 -3.99 26.16
C VAL A 33 3.97 -3.41 27.53
N SER A 34 4.91 -3.60 28.45
CA SER A 34 4.74 -3.23 29.85
C SER A 34 5.90 -2.34 30.31
N CYS A 35 5.57 -1.28 31.05
CA CYS A 35 6.54 -0.35 31.60
C CYS A 35 7.34 -1.03 32.70
N ARG A 36 8.65 -0.79 32.74
CA ARG A 36 9.52 -1.32 33.80
C ARG A 36 9.60 -0.42 35.04
N ASN A 37 9.06 0.79 34.96
CA ASN A 37 8.96 1.69 36.10
C ASN A 37 7.89 1.14 37.06
N ASP A 38 8.32 0.79 38.26
CA ASP A 38 7.50 0.26 39.37
C ASP A 38 6.43 1.25 39.85
N GLN A 39 6.64 2.55 39.62
CA GLN A 39 5.66 3.59 39.91
C GLN A 39 4.65 3.80 38.76
N CYS A 40 5.01 3.43 37.53
CA CYS A 40 4.14 3.64 36.36
C CYS A 40 3.29 2.42 36.05
N LEU A 41 3.92 1.24 35.95
CA LEU A 41 3.31 -0.08 35.65
C LEU A 41 2.34 -0.14 34.46
N ALA A 42 2.28 0.92 33.65
CA ALA A 42 1.40 1.00 32.50
C ALA A 42 1.74 -0.11 31.49
N SER A 43 0.70 -0.71 30.92
CA SER A 43 0.80 -1.72 29.88
C SER A 43 -0.11 -1.36 28.72
N PHE A 44 0.35 -1.60 27.49
CA PHE A 44 -0.40 -1.30 26.28
C PHE A 44 -0.41 -2.51 25.36
N ALA A 45 -1.53 -2.66 24.63
CA ALA A 45 -1.53 -3.45 23.41
C ALA A 45 -0.89 -2.61 22.29
N ALA A 46 0.01 -3.22 21.54
CA ALA A 46 0.68 -2.59 20.41
C ALA A 46 0.63 -3.52 19.20
N SER A 47 0.24 -2.96 18.05
CA SER A 47 0.20 -3.68 16.78
C SER A 47 1.43 -3.35 15.95
N LEU A 48 2.14 -4.38 15.50
CA LEU A 48 3.24 -4.27 14.55
C LEU A 48 2.82 -4.92 13.24
N GLU A 49 2.64 -4.09 12.21
CA GLU A 49 2.13 -4.52 10.92
C GLU A 49 3.10 -4.24 9.78
N MET A 50 3.24 -5.20 8.87
CA MET A 50 3.90 -5.00 7.58
C MET A 50 2.90 -4.41 6.58
N VAL A 51 2.90 -3.07 6.44
CA VAL A 51 1.87 -2.34 5.69
C VAL A 51 2.06 -2.36 4.16
N ARG A 52 3.30 -2.41 3.68
CA ARG A 52 3.60 -2.49 2.24
C ARG A 52 4.99 -3.10 1.99
N PRO A 53 5.19 -3.80 0.87
CA PRO A 53 6.53 -4.17 0.45
C PRO A 53 7.33 -2.92 0.06
N ILE A 54 8.59 -2.85 0.50
CA ILE A 54 9.58 -1.91 -0.05
C ILE A 54 10.22 -2.50 -1.31
N GLN A 55 10.46 -3.82 -1.29
CA GLN A 55 10.91 -4.62 -2.41
C GLN A 55 10.06 -5.90 -2.44
N ASN A 56 9.70 -6.36 -3.64
CA ASN A 56 8.94 -7.60 -3.79
C ASN A 56 9.82 -8.83 -3.55
N SER A 57 9.24 -9.89 -2.98
CA SER A 57 9.90 -11.19 -2.87
C SER A 57 10.11 -11.79 -4.26
N ILE A 58 11.27 -12.41 -4.49
CA ILE A 58 11.53 -13.21 -5.70
C ILE A 58 10.65 -14.46 -5.72
N ASN A 59 10.23 -14.95 -4.55
CA ASN A 59 9.32 -16.08 -4.40
C ASN A 59 8.18 -15.68 -3.44
N PRO A 60 7.09 -15.05 -3.95
CA PRO A 60 5.99 -14.61 -3.11
C PRO A 60 5.12 -15.79 -2.67
N ASP A 61 4.65 -15.77 -1.41
CA ASP A 61 3.61 -16.69 -0.95
C ASP A 61 2.25 -16.24 -1.52
N PRO A 62 1.58 -17.05 -2.37
CA PRO A 62 0.32 -16.67 -2.98
C PRO A 62 -0.81 -16.49 -1.95
N ALA A 63 -0.71 -17.09 -0.76
CA ALA A 63 -1.69 -16.90 0.31
C ALA A 63 -1.52 -15.56 1.04
N ILE A 64 -0.39 -14.87 0.88
CA ILE A 64 -0.09 -13.60 1.55
C ILE A 64 -0.18 -12.46 0.53
N VAL A 65 -1.31 -11.77 0.57
CA VAL A 65 -1.55 -10.59 -0.26
C VAL A 65 -0.81 -9.39 0.34
N THR A 66 0.47 -9.23 0.01
CA THR A 66 1.24 -8.00 0.30
C THR A 66 1.03 -6.99 -0.83
N GLY A 67 0.29 -5.92 -0.58
CA GLY A 67 0.06 -4.89 -1.58
C GLY A 67 -1.07 -3.95 -1.21
N LEU A 68 -1.35 -2.99 -2.09
CA LEU A 68 -2.40 -2.00 -1.88
C LEU A 68 -3.73 -2.70 -1.54
N PRO A 69 -4.50 -2.16 -0.56
CA PRO A 69 -5.77 -2.74 -0.13
C PRO A 69 -6.70 -2.99 -1.31
N LEU A 70 -7.60 -3.98 -1.20
CA LEU A 70 -8.43 -4.48 -2.30
C LEU A 70 -9.07 -3.35 -3.15
N HIS A 71 -9.54 -2.28 -2.50
CA HIS A 71 -10.15 -1.11 -3.17
C HIS A 71 -9.17 -0.36 -4.10
N LYS A 72 -7.88 -0.30 -3.78
CA LYS A 72 -6.88 0.33 -4.64
C LYS A 72 -6.52 -0.54 -5.84
N ARG A 73 -6.64 -1.87 -5.73
CA ARG A 73 -6.52 -2.79 -6.89
C ARG A 73 -7.70 -2.65 -7.83
N GLN A 74 -8.90 -2.34 -7.31
CA GLN A 74 -10.08 -2.11 -8.13
C GLN A 74 -9.89 -0.93 -9.07
N TRP A 75 -9.25 0.17 -8.62
CA TRP A 75 -9.03 1.33 -9.48
C TRP A 75 -8.05 1.09 -10.63
N GLU A 76 -7.04 0.23 -10.44
CA GLU A 76 -6.16 -0.17 -11.55
C GLU A 76 -6.91 -1.05 -12.55
N VAL A 77 -7.76 -1.97 -12.08
CA VAL A 77 -8.64 -2.77 -12.95
C VAL A 77 -9.65 -1.90 -13.70
N GLU A 78 -10.19 -0.88 -13.05
CA GLU A 78 -11.11 0.09 -13.65
C GLU A 78 -10.42 0.95 -14.71
N LEU A 79 -9.19 1.42 -14.45
CA LEU A 79 -8.38 2.11 -15.46
C LEU A 79 -8.13 1.20 -16.68
N GLU A 80 -7.78 -0.07 -16.45
CA GLU A 80 -7.57 -1.04 -17.52
C GLU A 80 -8.84 -1.22 -18.36
N HIS A 81 -10.01 -1.32 -17.71
CA HIS A 81 -11.29 -1.42 -18.38
C HIS A 81 -11.60 -0.18 -19.22
N HIS A 82 -11.38 1.02 -18.68
CA HIS A 82 -11.58 2.28 -19.41
C HIS A 82 -10.68 2.37 -20.65
N LEU A 83 -9.39 2.03 -20.51
CA LEU A 83 -8.45 2.02 -21.62
C LEU A 83 -8.87 1.02 -22.70
N ALA A 84 -9.17 -0.23 -22.32
CA ALA A 84 -9.62 -1.24 -23.27
C ALA A 84 -10.93 -0.84 -23.98
N SER A 85 -11.86 -0.20 -23.26
CA SER A 85 -13.11 0.30 -23.85
C SER A 85 -12.89 1.43 -24.85
N ILE A 86 -11.83 2.23 -24.70
CA ILE A 86 -11.53 3.35 -25.59
C ILE A 86 -10.64 2.91 -26.76
N GLU A 87 -9.77 1.93 -26.56
CA GLU A 87 -8.99 1.29 -27.64
C GLU A 87 -9.87 0.57 -28.69
N THR A 88 -11.09 0.19 -28.32
CA THR A 88 -12.07 -0.41 -29.24
C THR A 88 -12.92 0.61 -30.02
N GLN A 89 -12.83 1.89 -29.66
CA GLN A 89 -13.54 2.96 -30.37
C GLN A 89 -12.73 3.38 -31.60
N LEU A 90 -13.41 3.65 -32.72
CA LEU A 90 -12.76 4.13 -33.94
C LEU A 90 -12.11 5.50 -33.74
N GLU A 91 -12.67 6.28 -32.83
CA GLU A 91 -12.49 7.71 -32.71
C GLU A 91 -12.89 8.12 -31.28
N ILE A 92 -12.07 8.94 -30.62
CA ILE A 92 -12.35 9.47 -29.27
C ILE A 92 -12.26 10.99 -29.23
N ASN A 93 -13.01 11.60 -28.32
CA ASN A 93 -12.94 13.04 -28.09
C ASN A 93 -11.86 13.42 -27.04
N GLU A 94 -11.48 14.69 -27.04
CA GLU A 94 -10.47 15.21 -26.10
C GLU A 94 -10.90 15.07 -24.63
N ALA A 95 -12.19 15.16 -24.31
CA ALA A 95 -12.66 15.01 -22.94
C ALA A 95 -12.41 13.59 -22.39
N GLN A 96 -12.63 12.55 -23.20
CA GLN A 96 -12.34 11.16 -22.84
C GLN A 96 -10.83 10.95 -22.63
N LYS A 97 -10.01 11.54 -23.49
CA LYS A 97 -8.54 11.46 -23.37
C LYS A 97 -8.04 12.14 -22.09
N VAL A 98 -8.50 13.36 -21.82
CA VAL A 98 -8.15 14.10 -20.59
C VAL A 98 -8.61 13.35 -19.34
N TYR A 99 -9.79 12.72 -19.38
CA TYR A 99 -10.27 11.89 -18.27
C TYR A 99 -9.33 10.73 -17.94
N ILE A 100 -8.93 9.93 -18.94
CA ILE A 100 -7.99 8.82 -18.73
C ILE A 100 -6.63 9.34 -18.25
N GLU A 101 -6.09 10.40 -18.86
CA GLU A 101 -4.81 11.00 -18.46
C GLU A 101 -4.84 11.46 -17.00
N GLY A 102 -5.96 12.06 -16.57
CA GLY A 102 -6.23 12.43 -15.18
C GLY A 102 -6.28 11.22 -14.25
N PHE A 103 -6.95 10.14 -14.66
CA PHE A 103 -7.05 8.90 -13.89
C PHE A 103 -5.66 8.26 -13.70
N ILE A 104 -4.87 8.12 -14.77
CA ILE A 104 -3.48 7.63 -14.70
C ILE A 104 -2.66 8.47 -13.69
N SER A 105 -2.80 9.79 -13.76
CA SER A 105 -2.07 10.71 -12.88
C SER A 105 -2.50 10.55 -11.41
N ALA A 106 -3.80 10.39 -11.13
CA ALA A 106 -4.31 10.13 -9.80
C ALA A 106 -3.80 8.80 -9.22
N LEU A 107 -3.74 7.73 -10.03
CA LEU A 107 -3.19 6.45 -9.59
C LEU A 107 -1.68 6.53 -9.31
N PHE A 108 -0.93 7.27 -10.13
CA PHE A 108 0.50 7.47 -9.91
C PHE A 108 0.75 8.28 -8.63
N HIS A 109 0.08 9.42 -8.44
CA HIS A 109 0.26 10.27 -7.26
C HIS A 109 -0.21 9.60 -5.96
N SER A 110 -1.21 8.72 -6.03
CA SER A 110 -1.67 7.91 -4.88
C SER A 110 -0.78 6.69 -4.59
N SER A 111 0.32 6.51 -5.33
CA SER A 111 1.20 5.34 -5.29
C SER A 111 0.47 4.02 -5.54
N THR A 112 -0.62 4.07 -6.30
CA THR A 112 -1.39 2.89 -6.70
C THR A 112 -0.70 2.17 -7.87
N ILE A 113 -0.10 2.93 -8.78
CA ILE A 113 0.77 2.43 -9.86
C ILE A 113 2.14 3.09 -9.78
N ASP A 114 3.17 2.43 -10.30
CA ASP A 114 4.53 2.97 -10.37
C ASP A 114 4.76 3.78 -11.67
N LEU A 115 5.95 4.37 -11.79
CA LEU A 115 6.32 5.17 -12.97
C LEU A 115 6.29 4.32 -14.26
N THR A 116 6.71 3.07 -14.18
CA THR A 116 6.76 2.15 -15.32
C THR A 116 5.35 1.91 -15.87
N ARG A 117 4.40 1.55 -15.00
CA ARG A 117 2.99 1.35 -15.36
C ARG A 117 2.34 2.63 -15.86
N ALA A 118 2.54 3.76 -15.17
CA ALA A 118 2.02 5.05 -15.62
C ALA A 118 2.53 5.41 -17.04
N THR A 119 3.77 5.09 -17.36
CA THR A 119 4.35 5.32 -18.68
C THR A 119 3.72 4.43 -19.75
N ILE A 120 3.51 3.15 -19.45
CA ILE A 120 2.83 2.20 -20.35
C ILE A 120 1.41 2.69 -20.67
N TYR A 121 0.64 3.08 -19.66
CA TYR A 121 -0.72 3.57 -19.86
C TYR A 121 -0.79 4.85 -20.69
N ARG A 122 0.12 5.81 -20.46
CA ARG A 122 0.21 7.02 -21.29
C ARG A 122 0.60 6.71 -22.72
N GLN A 123 1.47 5.72 -22.96
CA GLN A 123 1.84 5.31 -24.31
C GLN A 123 0.65 4.70 -25.05
N ARG A 124 -0.13 3.84 -24.41
CA ARG A 124 -1.37 3.29 -24.97
C ARG A 124 -2.34 4.40 -25.37
N LEU A 125 -2.60 5.34 -24.46
CA LEU A 125 -3.48 6.48 -24.73
C LEU A 125 -3.01 7.32 -25.93
N LYS A 126 -1.70 7.50 -26.12
CA LYS A 126 -1.12 8.24 -27.27
C LYS A 126 -1.30 7.53 -28.61
N GLN A 127 -1.50 6.21 -28.63
CA GLN A 127 -1.68 5.44 -29.86
C GLN A 127 -3.11 5.54 -30.42
N ILE A 128 -4.05 6.06 -29.64
CA ILE A 128 -5.46 6.19 -30.01
C ILE A 128 -5.64 7.49 -30.81
N LYS A 129 -6.35 7.39 -31.95
CA LYS A 129 -6.63 8.56 -32.80
C LYS A 129 -7.74 9.42 -32.20
N LEU A 130 -7.53 10.73 -32.24
CA LEU A 130 -8.52 11.73 -31.83
C LEU A 130 -9.40 12.14 -33.01
N LEU A 131 -10.67 12.40 -32.70
CA LEU A 131 -11.66 13.08 -33.55
C LEU A 131 -11.35 14.56 -33.76
#